data_AF-A0A951X289-F1
#
_entry.id   AF-A0A951X289-F1
#
_cell.length_a   1.000
_cell.length_b   1.000
_cell.length_c   1.000
_cell.angle_alpha   90.00
_cell.angle_beta   90.00
_cell.angle_gamma   90.00
#
_symmetry.space_group_name_H-M   'P 1'
#
loop_
_entity.id
_entity.type
_entity.pdbx_description
1 polymer ?
#
loop_
_entity_poly.entity_id
_entity_poly.type
_entity_poly.pdbx_seq_one_letter_code
_entity_poly.pdbx_strand_id
1 'polypeptide(L)' 'MYSLVVKNGLLVTGDGLVEADLAIHGERIAAIGHDLAGAEIIDATDCYV' A
#
# COMPACT_ATOMS: atom_id res chain seq x y z
N MET A 1 -9.85 8.07 -6.85
CA MET A 1 -8.80 7.25 -7.48
C MET A 1 -7.48 7.71 -6.91
N TYR A 2 -6.69 6.81 -6.30
CA TYR A 2 -5.42 7.19 -5.67
C TYR A 2 -4.33 7.44 -6.71
N SER A 3 -3.30 8.20 -6.35
CA SER A 3 -2.21 8.52 -7.28
C SER A 3 -1.32 7.29 -7.49
N LEU A 4 -1.02 6.57 -6.42
CA LEU A 4 -0.20 5.37 -6.42
C LEU A 4 -0.79 4.37 -5.42
N VAL A 5 -0.79 3.08 -5.75
CA VAL A 5 -1.09 1.99 -4.83
C VAL A 5 0.06 0.98 -4.85
N VAL A 6 0.63 0.70 -3.68
CA VAL A 6 1.53 -0.43 -3.47
C VAL A 6 0.66 -1.63 -3.08
N LYS A 7 0.66 -2.68 -3.89
CA LYS A 7 -0.17 -3.88 -3.69
C LYS A 7 0.61 -5.03 -3.08
N ASN A 8 -0.09 -5.90 -2.37
CA ASN A 8 0.42 -7.18 -1.85
C ASN A 8 1.66 -7.05 -0.95
N GLY A 9 1.83 -5.90 -0.29
CA GLY A 9 2.99 -5.64 0.56
C GLY A 9 2.80 -6.20 1.97
N LEU A 10 3.92 -6.56 2.60
CA LEU A 10 3.98 -6.82 4.04
C LEU A 10 4.39 -5.53 4.77
N LEU A 11 3.40 -4.77 5.22
CA LEU A 11 3.58 -3.46 5.84
C LEU A 11 4.25 -3.58 7.21
N VAL A 12 5.33 -2.83 7.43
CA VAL A 12 6.04 -2.76 8.70
C VAL A 12 5.55 -1.56 9.50
N THR A 13 4.79 -1.81 10.56
CA THR A 13 4.23 -0.77 11.44
C THR A 13 4.81 -0.84 12.85
N GLY A 14 4.49 0.15 13.69
CA GLY A 14 4.85 0.11 15.11
C GLY A 14 4.20 -1.04 15.89
N ASP A 15 3.06 -1.55 15.41
CA ASP A 15 2.31 -2.63 16.05
C ASP A 15 2.66 -4.02 15.49
N GLY A 16 3.53 -4.08 14.48
CA GLY A 16 3.98 -5.30 13.84
C GLY A 16 3.77 -5.31 12.33
N LEU A 17 3.70 -6.52 11.77
CA LEU A 17 3.58 -6.76 10.33
C LEU A 17 2.12 -6.98 9.92
N VAL A 18 1.70 -6.36 8.82
CA VAL A 18 0.35 -6.50 8.26
C VAL A 18 0.41 -6.66 6.74
N GLU A 19 -0.21 -7.70 6.19
CA GLU A 19 -0.39 -7.84 4.74
C GLU A 19 -1.51 -6.92 4.27
N ALA A 20 -1.20 -5.92 3.44
CA ALA A 20 -2.18 -4.98 2.91
C ALA A 20 -1.66 -4.23 1.69
N ASP A 21 -2.59 -3.61 0.96
CA ASP A 21 -2.32 -2.56 -0.01
C ASP A 21 -2.16 -1.21 0.72
N LEU A 22 -1.21 -0.38 0.26
CA LEU A 22 -0.99 0.99 0.72
C LEU A 22 -1.30 1.97 -0.41
N ALA A 23 -2.28 2.84 -0.20
CA ALA A 23 -2.62 3.90 -1.15
C ALA A 23 -1.99 5.24 -0.78
N ILE A 24 -1.44 5.91 -1.79
CA ILE A 24 -0.81 7.22 -1.69
C ILE A 24 -1.59 8.21 -2.57
N HIS A 25 -1.85 9.40 -2.02
CA HIS A 25 -2.44 10.51 -2.76
C HIS A 25 -1.86 11.84 -2.27
N GLY A 26 -1.44 12.69 -3.20
CA GLY A 26 -0.81 13.97 -2.85
C GLY A 26 0.40 13.82 -1.93
N GLU A 27 1.25 12.81 -2.20
CA GLU A 27 2.48 12.51 -1.43
C GLU A 27 2.22 12.14 0.04
N ARG A 28 1.00 11.69 0.38
CA ARG A 28 0.64 11.23 1.72
C ARG A 28 -0.02 9.86 1.67
N ILE A 29 0.15 9.08 2.73
CA ILE A 29 -0.63 7.85 2.93
C ILE A 29 -2.10 8.24 3.05
N ALA A 30 -2.92 7.70 2.15
CA ALA A 30 -4.34 8.01 2.05
C ALA A 30 -5.22 6.87 2.56
N ALA A 31 -4.78 5.62 2.42
CA ALA A 31 -5.47 4.44 2.95
C ALA A 31 -4.53 3.24 3.10
N ILE A 32 -4.88 2.34 4.01
CA ILE A 32 -4.33 0.98 4.16
C ILE A 32 -5.53 0.04 4.13
N GLY A 33 -5.47 -1.03 3.34
CA GLY A 33 -6.58 -1.98 3.22
C GLY A 33 -6.34 -3.02 2.13
N HIS A 34 -7.39 -3.69 1.68
CA HIS A 34 -7.31 -4.68 0.61
C HIS A 34 -8.01 -4.16 -0.66
N ASP A 35 -7.58 -4.67 -1.81
CA ASP A 35 -8.18 -4.38 -3.13
C ASP A 35 -8.22 -2.89 -3.50
N LEU A 36 -7.20 -2.14 -3.10
CA LEU A 36 -7.12 -0.70 -3.41
C LEU A 36 -6.80 -0.47 -4.89
N ALA A 37 -7.29 0.63 -5.45
CA ALA A 37 -7.11 0.99 -6.86
C ALA A 37 -6.51 2.39 -7.04
N GLY A 38 -5.42 2.46 -7.81
CA GLY A 38 -4.67 3.69 -8.09
C GLY A 38 -4.41 3.89 -9.57
N ALA A 39 -3.95 5.09 -9.94
CA ALA A 39 -3.50 5.40 -11.29
C ALA A 39 -2.20 4.65 -11.63
N GLU A 40 -1.29 4.54 -10.66
CA GLU A 40 -0.09 3.71 -10.74
C GLU A 40 -0.17 2.58 -9.72
N ILE A 41 0.39 1.42 -10.09
CA ILE A 41 0.43 0.23 -9.24
C ILE A 41 1.87 -0.27 -9.15
N ILE A 42 2.34 -0.50 -7.93
CA ILE A 42 3.58 -1.22 -7.63
C ILE A 42 3.18 -2.56 -6.99
N ASP A 43 3.66 -3.67 -7.53
CA ASP A 43 3.52 -4.99 -6.92
C ASP A 43 4.66 -5.23 -5.94
N ALA A 44 4.34 -5.35 -4.65
CA ALA A 44 5.27 -5.57 -3.56
C ALA A 44 5.16 -6.99 -2.98
N THR A 45 4.69 -7.95 -3.79
CA THR A 45 4.71 -9.38 -3.41
C THR A 45 6.11 -9.78 -2.92
N ASP A 46 6.15 -10.50 -1.80
CA ASP A 46 7.37 -10.94 -1.12
C ASP A 46 8.32 -9.81 -0.66
N CYS A 47 7.83 -8.57 -0.57
CA CYS A 47 8.59 -7.41 -0.11
C CYS A 47 8.02 -6.81 1.19
N TYR A 48 8.92 -6.24 2.00
CA TYR A 48 8.54 -5.35 3.10
C TYR A 48 8.28 -3.93 2.59
N VAL A 49 7.26 -3.28 3.14
CA VAL A 49 6.82 -1.92 2.79
C VAL A 49 6.65 -1.05 4.04
#